data_AF-A0A401IY04-F1
#
_entry.id   AF-A0A401IY04-F1
#
_cell.length_a   1.000
_cell.length_b   1.000
_cell.length_c   1.000
_cell.angle_alpha   90.00
_cell.angle_beta   90.00
_cell.angle_gamma   90.00
#
_symmetry.space_group_name_H-M   'P 1'
#
loop_
_entity.id
_entity.type
_entity.pdbx_description
1 polymer ?
#
loop_
_entity_poly.entity_id
_entity_poly.type
_entity_poly.pdbx_seq_one_letter_code
_entity_poly.pdbx_strand_id
1 'polypeptide(L)'
;MLKGLALVALIAMPGTALAQAAQCSPPAQIARPDLEGPTAKEPKRILPIGSYTLALSWSPQYCSTARGKGSALQCDGRHGRFGFTLHGLWPDGFGKEWPQYCRAANLVPRQVIRQNLCATPSVQLIQHEWAKHGTCMTTRPERYFNRSRALYQSIRYPDMGALARSKSLTVGQFAQAFARANRGLKPDMLRVTTTRGNWLSEVWLCMDRAMAFTRCPAHQGGAPVKSPLRIAPL
;
A
#
# COMPACT_ATOMS: atom_id res chain seq x y z
N MET A 1 -4.19 -66.99 5.85
CA MET A 1 -3.19 -65.94 5.59
C MET A 1 -3.92 -64.69 5.09
N LEU A 2 -4.16 -63.72 5.98
CA LEU A 2 -4.94 -62.51 5.70
C LEU A 2 -4.12 -61.53 4.83
N LYS A 3 -4.67 -61.13 3.67
CA LYS A 3 -4.19 -59.99 2.89
C LYS A 3 -4.91 -58.73 3.38
N GLY A 4 -4.18 -57.82 4.02
CA GLY A 4 -4.71 -56.50 4.40
C GLY A 4 -4.68 -55.54 3.21
N LEU A 5 -5.85 -55.00 2.85
CA LEU A 5 -5.93 -53.82 1.98
C LEU A 5 -5.74 -52.56 2.86
N ALA A 6 -4.68 -51.80 2.59
CA ALA A 6 -4.49 -50.47 3.16
C ALA A 6 -5.22 -49.45 2.27
N LEU A 7 -6.25 -48.81 2.82
CA LEU A 7 -6.89 -47.63 2.21
C LEU A 7 -6.00 -46.40 2.46
N VAL A 8 -5.43 -45.84 1.39
CA VAL A 8 -4.72 -44.55 1.46
C VAL A 8 -5.74 -43.44 1.30
N ALA A 9 -6.06 -42.74 2.39
CA ALA A 9 -6.84 -41.51 2.36
C ALA A 9 -5.97 -40.35 1.85
N LEU A 10 -6.22 -39.87 0.63
CA LEU A 10 -5.63 -38.63 0.13
C LEU A 10 -6.26 -37.43 0.84
N ILE A 11 -5.53 -36.85 1.78
CA ILE A 11 -5.86 -35.56 2.38
C ILE A 11 -5.57 -34.49 1.32
N ALA A 12 -6.62 -33.94 0.71
CA ALA A 12 -6.51 -32.76 -0.12
C ALA A 12 -6.17 -31.55 0.77
N MET A 13 -4.90 -31.12 0.75
CA MET A 13 -4.51 -29.87 1.41
C MET A 13 -5.11 -28.69 0.63
N PRO A 14 -5.83 -27.76 1.29
CA PRO A 14 -6.24 -26.52 0.65
C PRO A 14 -4.98 -25.71 0.31
N GLY A 15 -4.75 -25.50 -0.98
CA GLY A 15 -3.62 -24.72 -1.48
C GLY A 15 -3.59 -23.35 -0.81
N THR A 16 -2.58 -23.15 0.04
CA THR A 16 -2.32 -21.88 0.70
C THR A 16 -2.09 -20.80 -0.36
N ALA A 17 -2.87 -19.72 -0.31
CA ALA A 17 -2.70 -18.50 -1.10
C ALA A 17 -1.41 -17.73 -0.69
N LEU A 18 -0.25 -18.36 -0.88
CA LEU A 18 1.08 -17.81 -0.61
C LEU A 18 1.78 -17.49 -1.93
N ALA A 19 1.26 -16.54 -2.72
CA ALA A 19 1.87 -16.21 -4.02
C ALA A 19 2.22 -14.74 -4.23
N GLN A 20 1.86 -13.82 -3.32
CA GLN A 20 1.98 -12.39 -3.64
C GLN A 20 3.31 -11.74 -3.23
N ALA A 21 4.14 -12.39 -2.41
CA ALA A 21 5.39 -11.79 -1.90
C ALA A 21 6.68 -12.56 -2.25
N ALA A 22 6.60 -13.75 -2.83
CA ALA A 22 7.76 -14.63 -3.04
C ALA A 22 8.67 -14.24 -4.23
N GLN A 23 8.38 -13.16 -4.95
CA GLN A 23 9.04 -12.85 -6.23
C GLN A 23 9.80 -11.52 -6.26
N CYS A 24 9.83 -10.76 -5.15
CA CYS A 24 10.60 -9.53 -5.15
C CYS A 24 12.08 -9.78 -4.85
N SER A 25 12.96 -9.30 -5.74
CA SER A 25 14.41 -9.28 -5.53
C SER A 25 14.97 -7.87 -5.76
N PRO A 26 15.31 -7.14 -4.68
CA PRO A 26 15.88 -5.80 -4.81
C PRO A 26 17.19 -5.83 -5.60
N PRO A 27 17.46 -4.83 -6.45
CA PRO A 27 18.70 -4.79 -7.21
C PRO A 27 19.93 -4.70 -6.29
N ALA A 28 21.03 -5.34 -6.71
CA ALA A 28 22.31 -5.29 -5.98
C ALA A 28 22.78 -3.84 -5.80
N GLN A 29 22.69 -3.06 -6.87
CA GLN A 29 22.93 -1.62 -6.86
C GLN A 29 21.61 -0.88 -6.69
N ILE A 30 21.51 -0.10 -5.61
CA ILE A 30 20.35 0.75 -5.34
C ILE A 30 20.81 2.18 -5.61
N ALA A 31 20.06 2.89 -6.46
CA ALA A 31 20.30 4.30 -6.73
C ALA A 31 20.28 5.11 -5.43
N ARG A 32 21.05 6.19 -5.38
CA ARG A 32 20.97 7.15 -4.28
C ARG A 32 19.70 7.99 -4.47
N PRO A 33 18.84 8.16 -3.44
CA PRO A 33 17.72 9.10 -3.54
C PRO A 33 18.22 10.54 -3.57
N ASP A 34 17.40 11.43 -4.11
CA ASP A 34 17.60 12.86 -4.06
C ASP A 34 17.07 13.41 -2.73
N LEU A 35 17.75 14.42 -2.18
CA LEU A 35 17.27 15.11 -0.98
C LEU A 35 15.92 15.78 -1.26
N GLU A 36 15.02 15.73 -0.29
CA GLU A 36 13.70 16.34 -0.39
C GLU A 36 13.38 17.14 0.88
N GLY A 37 12.69 18.26 0.70
CA GLY A 37 12.21 19.12 1.77
C GLY A 37 10.95 19.89 1.37
N PRO A 38 10.45 20.75 2.28
CA PRO A 38 9.24 21.52 2.03
C PRO A 38 9.41 22.50 0.86
N THR A 39 8.31 22.75 0.15
CA THR A 39 8.25 23.72 -0.95
C THR A 39 7.17 24.77 -0.68
N ALA A 40 7.07 25.81 -1.52
CA ALA A 40 5.96 26.77 -1.43
C ALA A 40 4.58 26.11 -1.62
N LYS A 41 4.50 25.04 -2.42
CA LYS A 41 3.26 24.28 -2.66
C LYS A 41 2.97 23.28 -1.53
N GLU A 42 4.02 22.75 -0.91
CA GLU A 42 3.94 21.77 0.16
C GLU A 42 4.78 22.25 1.35
N PRO A 43 4.30 23.27 2.09
CA PRO A 43 5.07 23.89 3.15
C PRO A 43 5.17 22.99 4.37
N LYS A 44 6.15 23.25 5.22
CA LYS A 44 6.25 22.64 6.55
C LYS A 44 4.98 22.92 7.35
N ARG A 45 4.37 21.87 7.90
CA ARG A 45 3.19 21.97 8.77
C ARG A 45 3.41 21.16 10.04
N ILE A 46 3.48 21.84 11.18
CA ILE A 46 3.59 21.20 12.50
C ILE A 46 2.22 21.23 13.17
N LEU A 47 1.59 20.06 13.26
CA LEU A 47 0.29 19.89 13.89
C LEU A 47 0.27 18.60 14.72
N PRO A 48 -0.60 18.51 15.74
CA PRO A 48 -0.88 17.25 16.42
C PRO A 48 -1.40 16.18 15.44
N ILE A 49 -0.95 14.94 15.63
CA ILE A 49 -1.46 13.79 14.88
C ILE A 49 -2.82 13.39 15.46
N GLY A 50 -3.85 13.44 14.63
CA GLY A 50 -5.23 13.05 14.95
C GLY A 50 -5.58 11.63 14.53
N SER A 51 -4.99 11.14 13.44
CA SER A 51 -5.25 9.81 12.88
C SER A 51 -4.10 9.39 11.96
N TYR A 52 -4.23 8.22 11.33
CA TYR A 52 -3.30 7.77 10.31
C TYR A 52 -4.04 7.24 9.09
N THR A 53 -3.40 7.35 7.93
CA THR A 53 -3.81 6.69 6.69
C THR A 53 -2.70 5.75 6.23
N LEU A 54 -3.03 4.47 5.96
CA LEU A 54 -2.15 3.56 5.23
C LEU A 54 -2.57 3.57 3.75
N ALA A 55 -1.70 4.08 2.89
CA ALA A 55 -1.97 4.19 1.46
C ALA A 55 -1.33 3.04 0.69
N LEU A 56 -2.15 2.35 -0.12
CA LEU A 56 -1.78 1.17 -0.88
C LEU A 56 -2.04 1.41 -2.37
N SER A 57 -0.99 1.36 -3.18
CA SER A 57 -1.06 1.61 -4.63
C SER A 57 -1.29 0.32 -5.40
N TRP A 58 -2.17 0.33 -6.40
CA TRP A 58 -2.35 -0.79 -7.32
C TRP A 58 -1.35 -0.69 -8.48
N SER A 59 -0.27 -1.48 -8.41
CA SER A 59 0.85 -1.36 -9.34
C SER A 59 0.50 -1.58 -10.81
N PRO A 60 -0.38 -2.54 -11.19
CA PRO A 60 -0.74 -2.68 -12.60
C PRO A 60 -1.34 -1.41 -13.21
N GLN A 61 -2.16 -0.67 -12.45
CA GLN A 61 -2.68 0.60 -12.93
C GLN A 61 -1.58 1.66 -13.01
N TYR A 62 -0.75 1.78 -11.98
CA TYR A 62 0.39 2.71 -11.98
C TYR A 62 1.29 2.46 -13.20
N CYS A 63 1.66 1.20 -13.46
CA CYS A 63 2.54 0.81 -14.54
C CYS A 63 1.94 1.02 -15.94
N SER A 64 0.61 1.03 -16.09
CA SER A 64 -0.04 1.35 -17.38
C SER A 64 0.28 2.77 -17.86
N THR A 65 0.45 3.72 -16.92
CA THR A 65 0.70 5.14 -17.21
C THR A 65 2.12 5.60 -16.86
N ALA A 66 2.86 4.85 -16.05
CA ALA A 66 4.20 5.24 -15.62
C ALA A 66 5.16 5.33 -16.82
N ARG A 67 6.06 6.32 -16.78
CA ARG A 67 7.09 6.56 -17.79
C ARG A 67 8.41 6.87 -17.10
N GLY A 68 9.51 6.50 -17.75
CA GLY A 68 10.87 6.85 -17.31
C GLY A 68 11.54 5.79 -16.42
N LYS A 69 12.81 6.04 -16.08
CA LYS A 69 13.68 5.08 -15.36
C LYS A 69 13.25 4.85 -13.91
N GLY A 70 12.57 5.82 -13.29
CA GLY A 70 12.15 5.75 -11.88
C GLY A 70 11.09 4.68 -11.60
N SER A 71 10.33 4.24 -12.61
CA SER A 71 9.31 3.20 -12.47
C SER A 71 9.77 1.81 -12.89
N ALA A 72 10.99 1.68 -13.44
CA ALA A 72 11.49 0.41 -13.96
C ALA A 72 11.45 -0.70 -12.91
N LEU A 73 11.90 -0.41 -11.68
CA LEU A 73 11.92 -1.38 -10.58
C LEU A 73 10.53 -1.97 -10.29
N GLN A 74 9.46 -1.17 -10.43
CA GLN A 74 8.09 -1.61 -10.18
C GLN A 74 7.43 -2.25 -11.41
N CYS A 75 7.83 -1.87 -12.63
CA CYS A 75 7.02 -2.11 -13.83
C CYS A 75 7.67 -3.00 -14.90
N ASP A 76 8.99 -3.25 -14.85
CA ASP A 76 9.68 -4.04 -15.88
C ASP A 76 9.66 -5.56 -15.64
N GLY A 77 9.21 -5.99 -14.45
CA GLY A 77 9.12 -7.38 -14.04
C GLY A 77 10.45 -8.05 -13.66
N ARG A 78 11.60 -7.36 -13.80
CA ARG A 78 12.94 -7.93 -13.49
C ARG A 78 13.16 -8.12 -12.00
N HIS A 79 12.51 -7.29 -11.18
CA HIS A 79 12.64 -7.28 -9.72
C HIS A 79 11.42 -7.83 -9.00
N GLY A 80 10.46 -8.39 -9.75
CA GLY A 80 9.20 -8.93 -9.26
C GLY A 80 7.99 -8.37 -10.01
N ARG A 81 6.85 -9.05 -9.86
CA ARG A 81 5.54 -8.55 -10.30
C ARG A 81 4.78 -8.07 -9.07
N PHE A 82 4.44 -6.79 -9.04
CA PHE A 82 3.81 -6.17 -7.90
C PHE A 82 2.30 -6.05 -8.10
N GLY A 83 1.53 -6.47 -7.10
CA GLY A 83 0.10 -6.16 -6.98
C GLY A 83 -0.08 -4.84 -6.23
N PHE A 84 -0.70 -4.91 -5.05
CA PHE A 84 -0.65 -3.78 -4.13
C PHE A 84 0.78 -3.55 -3.64
N THR A 85 1.16 -2.28 -3.55
CA THR A 85 2.41 -1.82 -2.93
C THR A 85 2.09 -0.80 -1.86
N LEU A 86 2.97 -0.67 -0.88
CA LEU A 86 2.89 0.38 0.12
C LEU A 86 3.29 1.71 -0.52
N HIS A 87 2.34 2.62 -0.67
CA HIS A 87 2.65 4.01 -0.98
C HIS A 87 3.28 4.65 0.25
N GLY A 88 2.55 4.65 1.38
CA GLY A 88 2.96 5.39 2.56
C GLY A 88 2.12 5.13 3.80
N LEU A 89 2.68 5.51 4.95
CA LEU A 89 1.95 5.66 6.21
C LEU A 89 1.94 7.15 6.57
N TRP A 90 0.76 7.74 6.53
CA TRP A 90 0.59 9.19 6.65
C TRP A 90 0.01 9.54 8.01
N PRO A 91 0.69 10.35 8.83
CA PRO A 91 0.06 10.98 9.97
C PRO A 91 -0.89 12.08 9.48
N ASP A 92 -2.17 11.97 9.84
CA ASP A 92 -3.19 12.96 9.54
C ASP A 92 -3.46 13.84 10.77
N GLY A 93 -4.01 15.03 10.57
CA GLY A 93 -4.48 15.88 11.66
C GLY A 93 -5.90 15.50 12.12
N PHE A 94 -6.47 16.28 13.03
CA PHE A 94 -7.87 16.13 13.43
C PHE A 94 -8.86 16.61 12.38
N GLY A 95 -8.41 17.51 11.49
CA GLY A 95 -9.20 18.10 10.42
C GLY A 95 -8.65 17.72 9.05
N LYS A 96 -8.90 18.58 8.06
CA LYS A 96 -8.48 18.37 6.66
C LYS A 96 -6.97 18.51 6.43
N GLU A 97 -6.27 19.09 7.40
CA GLU A 97 -4.83 19.30 7.32
C GLU A 97 -4.08 18.18 8.01
N TRP A 98 -2.85 17.92 7.56
CA TRP A 98 -1.95 16.91 8.09
C TRP A 98 -0.58 17.50 8.42
N PRO A 99 0.12 16.99 9.44
CA PRO A 99 1.52 17.36 9.66
C PRO A 99 2.39 16.89 8.48
N GLN A 100 3.31 17.74 8.03
CA GLN A 100 4.25 17.40 6.97
C GLN A 100 5.59 18.13 7.11
N TYR A 101 6.66 17.48 6.65
CA TYR A 101 8.03 17.99 6.67
C TYR A 101 8.45 18.50 8.07
N CYS A 102 8.10 17.75 9.11
CA CYS A 102 8.17 18.25 10.48
C CYS A 102 9.61 18.50 10.96
N ARG A 103 10.58 17.79 10.38
CA ARG A 103 12.02 17.97 10.61
C ARG A 103 12.76 17.87 9.29
N ALA A 104 13.95 18.46 9.22
CA ALA A 104 14.83 18.28 8.08
C ALA A 104 15.19 16.79 7.95
N ALA A 105 15.06 16.24 6.74
CA ALA A 105 15.39 14.85 6.47
C ALA A 105 16.75 14.75 5.77
N ASN A 106 17.66 14.00 6.39
CA ASN A 106 18.80 13.46 5.66
C ASN A 106 18.33 12.36 4.70
N LEU A 107 19.24 11.93 3.82
CA LEU A 107 18.99 10.79 2.94
C LEU A 107 18.72 9.53 3.78
N VAL A 108 17.68 8.78 3.39
CA VAL A 108 17.35 7.50 4.02
C VAL A 108 18.55 6.55 3.83
N PRO A 109 19.04 5.87 4.89
CA PRO A 109 20.16 4.96 4.76
C PRO A 109 19.89 3.85 3.73
N ARG A 110 20.90 3.52 2.91
CA ARG A 110 20.78 2.51 1.83
C ARG A 110 20.25 1.16 2.33
N GLN A 111 20.59 0.76 3.56
CA GLN A 111 20.07 -0.47 4.16
C GLN A 111 18.56 -0.39 4.42
N VAL A 112 18.06 0.74 4.93
CA VAL A 112 16.63 0.98 5.12
C VAL A 112 15.92 0.94 3.78
N ILE A 113 16.44 1.61 2.75
CA ILE A 113 15.86 1.56 1.40
C ILE A 113 15.75 0.11 0.92
N ARG A 114 16.85 -0.66 0.98
CA ARG A 114 16.87 -2.07 0.54
C ARG A 114 15.80 -2.91 1.18
N GLN A 115 15.62 -2.79 2.49
CA GLN A 115 14.63 -3.58 3.22
C GLN A 115 13.19 -3.18 2.87
N ASN A 116 12.96 -2.01 2.27
CA ASN A 116 11.62 -1.48 1.96
C ASN A 116 11.25 -1.59 0.49
N LEU A 117 12.21 -1.80 -0.42
CA LEU A 117 11.97 -1.81 -1.87
C LEU A 117 10.91 -2.82 -2.32
N CYS A 118 10.76 -3.95 -1.62
CA CYS A 118 9.74 -4.92 -1.97
C CYS A 118 8.31 -4.55 -1.53
N ALA A 119 8.17 -3.63 -0.58
CA ALA A 119 6.87 -3.06 -0.22
C ALA A 119 6.62 -1.79 -1.02
N THR A 120 7.64 -0.94 -1.19
CA THR A 120 7.60 0.35 -1.88
C THR A 120 8.67 0.35 -2.98
N PRO A 121 8.34 -0.10 -4.21
CA PRO A 121 9.32 -0.31 -5.29
C PRO A 121 9.78 0.99 -5.97
N SER A 122 10.15 1.99 -5.18
CA SER A 122 10.72 3.25 -5.64
C SER A 122 11.63 3.85 -4.56
N VAL A 123 12.89 4.07 -4.93
CA VAL A 123 13.89 4.68 -4.05
C VAL A 123 13.49 6.10 -3.65
N GLN A 124 13.04 6.90 -4.62
CA GLN A 124 12.66 8.29 -4.36
C GLN A 124 11.36 8.36 -3.55
N LEU A 125 10.41 7.44 -3.77
CA LEU A 125 9.20 7.39 -2.95
C LEU A 125 9.54 7.07 -1.48
N ILE A 126 10.47 6.15 -1.23
CA ILE A 126 10.95 5.89 0.13
C ILE A 126 11.53 7.16 0.76
N GLN A 127 12.29 7.97 0.01
CA GLN A 127 12.80 9.24 0.53
C GLN A 127 11.67 10.26 0.79
N HIS A 128 10.71 10.37 -0.13
CA HIS A 128 9.54 11.24 -0.02
C HIS A 128 8.73 10.94 1.24
N GLU A 129 8.36 9.67 1.43
CA GLU A 129 7.56 9.22 2.57
C GLU A 129 8.26 9.48 3.90
N TRP A 130 9.59 9.30 3.94
CA TRP A 130 10.35 9.68 5.11
C TRP A 130 10.32 11.19 5.35
N ALA A 131 10.72 11.98 4.35
CA ALA A 131 10.89 13.42 4.49
C ALA A 131 9.58 14.12 4.85
N LYS A 132 8.51 13.80 4.12
CA LYS A 132 7.21 14.43 4.27
C LYS A 132 6.43 13.90 5.47
N HIS A 133 6.37 12.58 5.66
CA HIS A 133 5.47 11.96 6.64
C HIS A 133 6.21 11.36 7.85
N GLY A 134 7.29 10.60 7.61
CA GLY A 134 8.02 9.91 8.66
C GLY A 134 8.70 10.85 9.67
N THR A 135 9.22 12.00 9.21
CA THR A 135 9.80 13.02 10.10
C THR A 135 8.79 13.64 11.06
N CYS A 136 7.49 13.43 10.87
CA CYS A 136 6.46 13.86 11.83
C CYS A 136 6.20 12.83 12.93
N MET A 137 6.57 11.56 12.71
CA MET A 137 6.25 10.45 13.62
C MET A 137 7.43 10.04 14.51
N THR A 138 8.66 10.16 14.01
CA THR A 138 9.86 9.66 14.70
C THR A 138 11.11 10.39 14.20
N THR A 139 12.20 10.33 14.96
CA THR A 139 13.52 10.85 14.56
C THR A 139 14.34 9.85 13.74
N ARG A 140 13.89 8.60 13.63
CA ARG A 140 14.64 7.51 13.00
C ARG A 140 13.84 6.87 11.83
N PRO A 141 14.39 6.84 10.61
CA PRO A 141 13.69 6.28 9.45
C PRO A 141 13.41 4.78 9.63
N GLU A 142 14.28 4.03 10.32
CA GLU A 142 14.06 2.60 10.58
C GLU A 142 12.75 2.36 11.33
N ARG A 143 12.44 3.20 12.33
CA ARG A 143 11.23 3.06 13.14
C ARG A 143 9.97 3.34 12.32
N TYR A 144 10.01 4.35 11.45
CA TYR A 144 8.91 4.68 10.55
C TYR A 144 8.64 3.50 9.59
N PHE A 145 9.65 3.09 8.84
CA PHE A 145 9.48 2.03 7.84
C PHE A 145 9.19 0.66 8.42
N ASN A 146 9.74 0.31 9.60
CA ASN A 146 9.35 -0.93 10.29
C ASN A 146 7.86 -0.94 10.62
N ARG A 147 7.30 0.18 11.09
CA ARG A 147 5.86 0.30 11.35
C ARG A 147 5.06 0.21 10.06
N SER A 148 5.42 0.97 9.03
CA SER A 148 4.68 1.01 7.77
C SER A 148 4.65 -0.36 7.08
N ARG A 149 5.79 -1.08 7.06
CA ARG A 149 5.85 -2.46 6.54
C ARG A 149 5.03 -3.45 7.34
N ALA A 150 5.09 -3.38 8.68
CA ALA A 150 4.33 -4.29 9.53
C ALA A 150 2.82 -4.14 9.28
N LEU A 151 2.34 -2.90 9.15
CA LEU A 151 0.95 -2.62 8.78
C LEU A 151 0.63 -3.16 7.39
N TYR A 152 1.45 -2.84 6.37
CA TYR A 152 1.29 -3.35 5.02
C TYR A 152 1.22 -4.89 4.95
N GLN A 153 2.12 -5.59 5.63
CA GLN A 153 2.18 -7.05 5.66
C GLN A 153 1.01 -7.69 6.42
N SER A 154 0.33 -6.94 7.28
CA SER A 154 -0.86 -7.41 7.98
C SER A 154 -2.13 -7.41 7.11
N ILE A 155 -2.11 -6.67 5.99
CA ILE A 155 -3.25 -6.54 5.09
C ILE A 155 -3.38 -7.76 4.20
N ARG A 156 -4.62 -8.27 4.11
CA ARG A 156 -5.01 -9.32 3.17
C ARG A 156 -5.75 -8.70 1.99
N TYR A 157 -5.48 -9.19 0.79
CA TYR A 157 -6.07 -8.66 -0.42
C TYR A 157 -7.15 -9.61 -0.95
N PRO A 158 -8.27 -9.10 -1.50
CA PRO A 158 -9.26 -9.94 -2.16
C PRO A 158 -8.71 -10.53 -3.46
N ASP A 159 -9.43 -11.46 -4.08
CA ASP A 159 -9.09 -11.98 -5.41
C ASP A 159 -9.25 -10.86 -6.47
N MET A 160 -8.12 -10.20 -6.75
CA MET A 160 -8.07 -9.10 -7.71
C MET A 160 -8.34 -9.55 -9.14
N GLY A 161 -8.03 -10.80 -9.49
CA GLY A 161 -8.30 -11.36 -10.81
C GLY A 161 -9.80 -11.55 -11.03
N ALA A 162 -10.51 -12.09 -10.04
CA ALA A 162 -11.97 -12.19 -10.07
C ALA A 162 -12.63 -10.80 -10.15
N LEU A 163 -12.17 -9.84 -9.33
CA LEU A 163 -12.70 -8.48 -9.35
C LEU A 163 -12.45 -7.78 -10.68
N ALA A 164 -11.27 -7.94 -11.29
CA ALA A 164 -10.94 -7.34 -12.60
C ALA A 164 -11.80 -7.87 -13.76
N ARG A 165 -12.32 -9.11 -13.67
CA ARG A 165 -13.22 -9.69 -14.68
C ARG A 165 -14.66 -9.24 -14.54
N SER A 166 -15.04 -8.62 -13.42
CA SER A 166 -16.41 -8.16 -13.19
C SER A 166 -16.73 -6.95 -14.06
N LYS A 167 -17.78 -7.06 -14.88
CA LYS A 167 -18.25 -5.98 -15.78
C LYS A 167 -19.04 -4.89 -15.06
N SER A 168 -19.53 -5.16 -13.85
CA SER A 168 -20.41 -4.28 -13.08
C SER A 168 -19.83 -3.91 -11.71
N LEU A 169 -18.51 -4.07 -11.52
CA LEU A 169 -17.85 -3.76 -10.25
C LEU A 169 -18.03 -2.28 -9.91
N THR A 170 -18.51 -2.02 -8.69
CA THR A 170 -18.55 -0.68 -8.10
C THR A 170 -17.49 -0.51 -7.02
N VAL A 171 -17.19 0.75 -6.70
CA VAL A 171 -16.31 1.10 -5.57
C VAL A 171 -16.80 0.48 -4.26
N GLY A 172 -18.11 0.50 -4.00
CA GLY A 172 -18.70 -0.09 -2.80
C GLY A 172 -18.55 -1.60 -2.74
N GLN A 173 -18.74 -2.30 -3.87
CA GLN A 173 -18.53 -3.75 -3.94
C GLN A 173 -17.06 -4.13 -3.74
N PHE A 174 -16.15 -3.36 -4.32
CA PHE A 174 -14.72 -3.51 -4.08
C PHE A 174 -14.37 -3.31 -2.60
N ALA A 175 -14.85 -2.22 -1.98
CA ALA A 175 -14.62 -1.94 -0.57
C ALA A 175 -15.15 -3.06 0.34
N GLN A 176 -16.31 -3.63 0.01
CA GLN A 176 -16.84 -4.80 0.71
C GLN A 176 -15.95 -6.04 0.53
N ALA A 177 -15.45 -6.31 -0.67
CA ALA A 177 -14.54 -7.43 -0.91
C ALA A 177 -13.22 -7.26 -0.12
N PHE A 178 -12.67 -6.05 -0.11
CA PHE A 178 -11.47 -5.72 0.65
C PHE A 178 -11.69 -5.86 2.16
N ALA A 179 -12.81 -5.34 2.67
CA ALA A 179 -13.20 -5.47 4.08
C ALA A 179 -13.38 -6.94 4.49
N ARG A 180 -14.03 -7.78 3.67
CA ARG A 180 -14.21 -9.22 3.95
C ARG A 180 -12.89 -9.98 4.10
N ALA A 181 -11.84 -9.55 3.40
CA ALA A 181 -10.52 -10.17 3.51
C ALA A 181 -9.80 -9.85 4.84
N ASN A 182 -10.21 -8.78 5.54
CA ASN A 182 -9.48 -8.23 6.69
C ASN A 182 -10.35 -8.19 7.95
N ARG A 183 -9.98 -8.95 8.98
CA ARG A 183 -10.72 -8.98 10.25
C ARG A 183 -10.73 -7.58 10.88
N GLY A 184 -11.92 -7.11 11.26
CA GLY A 184 -12.12 -5.81 11.92
C GLY A 184 -12.21 -4.62 10.96
N LEU A 185 -11.91 -4.79 9.67
CA LEU A 185 -12.09 -3.74 8.67
C LEU A 185 -13.53 -3.71 8.17
N LYS A 186 -14.12 -2.51 8.07
CA LYS A 186 -15.44 -2.27 7.47
C LYS A 186 -15.31 -1.42 6.20
N PRO A 187 -16.29 -1.46 5.27
CA PRO A 187 -16.21 -0.69 4.04
C PRO A 187 -16.10 0.83 4.23
N ASP A 188 -16.60 1.38 5.35
CA ASP A 188 -16.50 2.80 5.70
C ASP A 188 -15.18 3.19 6.37
N MET A 189 -14.27 2.22 6.56
CA MET A 189 -12.92 2.39 7.12
C MET A 189 -11.83 2.39 6.04
N LEU A 190 -12.22 2.38 4.76
CA LEU A 190 -11.31 2.57 3.65
C LEU A 190 -11.87 3.51 2.59
N ARG A 191 -10.98 4.19 1.87
CA ARG A 191 -11.29 4.95 0.65
C ARG A 191 -10.65 4.28 -0.55
N VAL A 192 -11.34 4.34 -1.68
CA VAL A 192 -10.83 3.88 -2.97
C VAL A 192 -10.61 5.10 -3.83
N THR A 193 -9.41 5.27 -4.37
CA THR A 193 -9.12 6.35 -5.33
C THR A 193 -9.00 5.78 -6.72
N THR A 194 -9.32 6.61 -7.71
CA THR A 194 -9.30 6.20 -9.12
C THR A 194 -8.58 7.22 -9.97
N THR A 195 -7.91 6.76 -11.02
CA THR A 195 -7.47 7.63 -12.10
C THR A 195 -8.64 7.96 -13.03
N ARG A 196 -8.39 8.76 -14.07
CA ARG A 196 -9.35 8.99 -15.17
C ARG A 196 -9.85 7.65 -15.71
N GLY A 197 -11.15 7.55 -15.99
CA GLY A 197 -11.77 6.35 -16.53
C GLY A 197 -12.09 5.28 -15.48
N ASN A 198 -12.14 5.65 -14.19
CA ASN A 198 -12.51 4.80 -13.07
C ASN A 198 -11.56 3.62 -12.80
N TRP A 199 -10.30 3.73 -13.19
CA TRP A 199 -9.32 2.69 -12.88
C TRP A 199 -8.82 2.82 -11.44
N LEU A 200 -8.78 1.71 -10.70
CA LEU A 200 -8.26 1.64 -9.35
C LEU A 200 -6.84 2.20 -9.28
N SER A 201 -6.65 3.26 -8.50
CA SER A 201 -5.34 3.86 -8.26
C SER A 201 -4.81 3.39 -6.92
N GLU A 202 -5.51 3.72 -5.84
CA GLU A 202 -5.09 3.39 -4.48
C GLU A 202 -6.26 2.97 -3.58
N VAL A 203 -5.90 2.32 -2.48
CA VAL A 203 -6.75 2.08 -1.32
C VAL A 203 -6.13 2.76 -0.12
N TRP A 204 -6.90 3.59 0.57
CA TRP A 204 -6.48 4.28 1.79
C TRP A 204 -7.22 3.68 2.97
N LEU A 205 -6.49 3.06 3.90
CA LEU A 205 -7.05 2.50 5.13
C LEU A 205 -6.94 3.53 6.24
N CYS A 206 -8.06 3.86 6.85
CA CYS A 206 -8.14 4.89 7.88
C CYS A 206 -7.97 4.26 9.26
N MET A 207 -7.11 4.86 10.08
CA MET A 207 -6.77 4.35 11.39
C MET A 207 -6.80 5.43 12.45
N ASP A 208 -7.18 5.07 13.67
CA ASP A 208 -7.09 5.96 14.83
C ASP A 208 -5.62 6.12 15.29
N ARG A 209 -5.40 6.89 16.36
CA ARG A 209 -4.05 7.12 16.91
C ARG A 209 -3.38 5.87 17.47
N ALA A 210 -4.14 4.81 17.77
CA ALA A 210 -3.63 3.51 18.16
C ALA A 210 -3.32 2.62 16.93
N MET A 211 -3.53 3.14 15.72
CA MET A 211 -3.40 2.43 14.44
C MET A 211 -4.40 1.28 14.29
N ALA A 212 -5.55 1.34 14.98
CA ALA A 212 -6.68 0.46 14.73
C ALA A 212 -7.57 1.01 13.62
N PHE A 213 -8.19 0.14 12.82
CA PHE A 213 -9.11 0.57 11.76
C PHE A 213 -10.25 1.40 12.34
N THR A 214 -10.48 2.56 11.72
CA THR A 214 -11.54 3.48 12.11
C THR A 214 -12.25 4.03 10.89
N ARG A 215 -13.44 4.60 11.08
CA ARG A 215 -14.21 5.21 9.99
C ARG A 215 -13.38 6.33 9.36
N CYS A 216 -13.28 6.32 8.04
CA CYS A 216 -12.61 7.40 7.32
C CYS A 216 -13.35 8.73 7.53
N PRO A 217 -12.63 9.83 7.80
CA PRO A 217 -13.26 11.14 7.92
C PRO A 217 -14.05 11.51 6.66
N ALA A 218 -15.15 12.26 6.84
CA ALA A 218 -16.01 12.69 5.73
C ALA A 218 -15.28 13.60 4.72
N HIS A 219 -14.24 14.30 5.18
CA HIS A 219 -13.45 15.19 4.34
C HIS A 219 -12.37 14.47 3.52
N GLN A 220 -12.07 13.21 3.85
CA GLN A 220 -11.10 12.43 3.11
C GLN A 220 -11.69 12.08 1.75
N GLY A 221 -10.88 12.25 0.70
CA GLY A 221 -11.29 11.99 -0.67
C GLY A 221 -11.61 10.52 -0.95
N GLY A 222 -11.82 10.21 -2.23
CA GLY A 222 -12.15 8.88 -2.72
C GLY A 222 -13.32 8.93 -3.69
N ALA A 223 -13.42 7.90 -4.52
CA ALA A 223 -14.52 7.76 -5.46
C ALA A 223 -15.83 7.42 -4.72
N PRO A 224 -16.99 7.94 -5.18
CA PRO A 224 -18.28 7.59 -4.62
C PRO A 224 -18.56 6.08 -4.67
N VAL A 225 -19.23 5.54 -3.65
CA VAL A 225 -19.48 4.09 -3.53
C VAL A 225 -20.26 3.48 -4.70
N LYS A 226 -21.10 4.28 -5.36
CA LYS A 226 -21.91 3.86 -6.52
C LYS A 226 -21.15 3.97 -7.85
N SER A 227 -19.97 4.59 -7.88
CA SER A 227 -19.21 4.74 -9.11
C SER A 227 -18.71 3.38 -9.61
N PRO A 228 -18.69 3.17 -10.95
CA PRO A 228 -18.01 2.02 -11.53
C PRO A 228 -16.54 1.99 -11.12
N LEU A 229 -15.95 0.80 -11.05
CA LEU A 229 -14.53 0.60 -10.80
C LEU A 229 -13.96 -0.40 -11.81
N ARG A 230 -12.82 -0.04 -12.41
CA ARG A 230 -12.04 -0.90 -13.29
C ARG A 230 -10.73 -1.25 -12.63
N ILE A 231 -10.26 -2.47 -12.80
CA ILE A 231 -9.01 -2.94 -12.21
C ILE A 231 -8.13 -3.46 -13.33
N ALA A 232 -6.92 -2.91 -13.45
CA ALA A 232 -5.91 -3.44 -14.36
C ALA A 232 -5.44 -4.81 -13.83
N PRO A 233 -5.40 -5.87 -14.66
CA PRO A 233 -4.93 -7.19 -14.22
C PRO A 233 -3.44 -7.17 -13.89
N LEU A 234 -3.02 -8.05 -12.97
CA LEU A 234 -1.62 -8.27 -12.57
C LEU A 234 -0.80 -8.97 -13.68
#